data_AF-A0A6T8DEN7-F1
#
_entry.id   AF-A0A6T8DEN7-F1
#
_cell.length_a   1.000
_cell.length_b   1.000
_cell.length_c   1.000
_cell.angle_alpha   90.00
_cell.angle_beta   90.00
_cell.angle_gamma   90.00
#
_symmetry.space_group_name_H-M   'P 1'
#
loop_
_entity.id
_entity.type
_entity.pdbx_description
1 polymer ?
#
loop_
_entity_poly.entity_id
_entity_poly.type
_entity_poly.pdbx_seq_one_letter_code
_entity_poly.pdbx_strand_id
1 'polypeptide(L)'
;AAADKAAVEGMLKTLGELEKKGLLTAAIKAELSGGAAPAAGNETMDVDAASVSVGELVGKLKVAHSRGDVSTVVYVELMAHKPPLPDGAEEPQPELEVLDNPARVLRTQEKHVALLPGSRYAPVAPGRRSGIIVLKDTTPDEEEDLLQVTAFVPPGANADEEEPSPPAPFEFTG
;
A
#
# COMPACT_ATOMS: atom_id res chain seq x y z
N ALA A 1 -10.19 25.27 -12.63
CA ALA A 1 -11.49 24.70 -13.06
C ALA A 1 -11.31 23.48 -13.97
N ALA A 2 -10.79 23.61 -15.20
CA ALA A 2 -10.60 22.46 -16.09
C ALA A 2 -9.51 21.47 -15.60
N ALA A 3 -8.38 21.98 -15.11
CA ALA A 3 -7.31 21.18 -14.52
C ALA A 3 -7.77 20.43 -13.26
N ASP A 4 -8.57 21.09 -12.41
CA ASP A 4 -9.12 20.48 -11.20
C ASP A 4 -10.09 19.35 -11.54
N LYS A 5 -10.95 19.54 -12.56
CA LYS A 5 -11.86 18.50 -13.03
C LYS A 5 -11.13 17.27 -13.58
N ALA A 6 -10.08 17.49 -14.39
CA ALA A 6 -9.25 16.41 -14.92
C ALA A 6 -8.50 15.65 -13.81
N ALA A 7 -8.05 16.37 -12.77
CA ALA A 7 -7.43 15.76 -11.59
C ALA A 7 -8.41 14.89 -10.80
N VAL A 8 -9.64 15.37 -10.54
CA VAL A 8 -10.68 14.56 -9.88
C VAL A 8 -11.01 13.31 -10.68
N GLU A 9 -11.18 13.44 -12.00
CA GLU A 9 -11.46 12.31 -12.89
C GLU A 9 -10.32 11.28 -12.90
N GLY A 10 -9.07 11.75 -12.94
CA GLY A 10 -7.89 10.89 -12.84
C GLY A 10 -7.79 10.14 -11.51
N MET A 11 -8.08 10.83 -10.39
CA MET A 11 -8.12 10.21 -9.05
C MET A 11 -9.25 9.18 -8.94
N LEU A 12 -10.45 9.46 -9.45
CA LEU A 12 -11.58 8.51 -9.43
C LEU A 12 -11.31 7.28 -10.29
N LYS A 13 -10.66 7.46 -11.44
CA LYS A 13 -10.28 6.35 -12.33
C LYS A 13 -9.26 5.42 -11.67
N THR A 14 -8.20 5.99 -11.08
CA THR A 14 -7.19 5.21 -10.34
C THR A 14 -7.79 4.50 -9.12
N LEU A 15 -8.68 5.16 -8.38
CA LEU A 15 -9.50 4.53 -7.32
C LEU A 15 -10.24 3.28 -7.81
N GLY A 16 -10.87 3.34 -8.99
CA GLY A 16 -11.54 2.19 -9.60
C GLY A 16 -10.60 1.09 -10.11
N GLU A 17 -9.40 1.44 -10.56
CA GLU A 17 -8.37 0.47 -10.95
C GLU A 17 -7.76 -0.25 -9.74
N LEU A 18 -7.59 0.46 -8.63
CA LEU A 18 -7.05 -0.06 -7.38
C LEU A 18 -8.03 -0.99 -6.65
N GLU A 19 -9.34 -0.70 -6.71
CA GLU A 19 -10.39 -1.63 -6.26
C GLU A 19 -10.35 -2.94 -7.07
N LYS A 20 -10.21 -2.86 -8.39
CA LYS A 20 -10.08 -4.07 -9.25
C LYS A 20 -8.83 -4.88 -8.94
N LYS A 21 -7.77 -4.24 -8.44
CA LYS A 21 -6.53 -4.89 -7.99
C LYS A 21 -6.62 -5.43 -6.56
N GLY A 22 -7.73 -5.22 -5.85
CA GLY A 22 -7.92 -5.67 -4.47
C GLY A 22 -7.18 -4.83 -3.41
N LEU A 23 -6.57 -3.71 -3.80
CA LEU A 23 -5.77 -2.86 -2.90
C LEU A 23 -6.63 -1.85 -2.10
N LEU A 24 -7.92 -1.76 -2.44
CA LEU A 24 -8.92 -0.90 -1.80
C LEU A 24 -10.22 -1.67 -1.67
N THR A 25 -10.84 -1.59 -0.49
CA THR A 25 -12.20 -2.12 -0.30
C THR A 25 -13.23 -1.16 -0.91
N ALA A 26 -14.37 -1.70 -1.35
CA ALA A 26 -15.47 -0.91 -1.90
C ALA A 26 -15.99 0.15 -0.90
N ALA A 27 -15.89 -0.13 0.40
CA ALA A 27 -16.24 0.81 1.46
C ALA A 27 -15.30 2.02 1.51
N ILE A 28 -14.00 1.80 1.41
CA ILE A 28 -12.99 2.87 1.41
C ILE A 28 -13.10 3.70 0.12
N LYS A 29 -13.33 3.05 -1.03
CA LYS A 29 -13.61 3.75 -2.29
C LYS A 29 -14.83 4.66 -2.17
N ALA A 30 -15.92 4.17 -1.57
CA ALA A 30 -17.14 4.95 -1.36
C ALA A 30 -16.90 6.15 -0.43
N GLU A 31 -16.15 5.96 0.67
CA GLU A 31 -15.77 7.05 1.58
C GLU A 31 -14.97 8.15 0.84
N LEU A 32 -13.98 7.73 0.04
CA LEU A 32 -13.11 8.61 -0.74
C LEU A 32 -13.86 9.34 -1.88
N SER A 33 -14.78 8.67 -2.58
CA SER A 33 -15.60 9.27 -3.64
C SER A 33 -16.83 10.03 -3.14
N GLY A 34 -17.13 9.96 -1.83
CA GLY A 34 -18.28 10.64 -1.21
C GLY A 34 -19.61 9.90 -1.30
N GLY A 35 -19.61 8.63 -1.72
CA GLY A 35 -20.76 7.75 -1.67
C GLY A 35 -20.97 7.15 -0.28
N ALA A 36 -22.22 7.09 0.19
CA ALA A 36 -22.57 6.27 1.36
C ALA A 36 -22.28 4.79 1.08
N ALA A 37 -21.85 4.05 2.11
CA ALA A 37 -21.45 2.65 2.04
C ALA A 37 -22.47 1.79 1.25
N PRO A 38 -22.01 0.89 0.34
CA PRO A 38 -22.93 0.05 -0.40
C PRO A 38 -23.50 -1.03 0.54
N ALA A 39 -24.81 -0.99 0.76
CA ALA A 39 -25.55 -2.21 1.08
C ALA A 39 -25.47 -3.15 -0.13
N ALA A 40 -25.20 -4.42 0.13
CA ALA A 40 -25.02 -5.48 -0.85
C ALA A 40 -25.99 -5.36 -2.05
N GLY A 41 -25.44 -5.01 -3.21
CA GLY A 41 -26.18 -4.84 -4.45
C GLY A 41 -25.25 -4.31 -5.53
N ASN A 42 -24.94 -5.16 -6.50
CA ASN A 42 -24.09 -4.87 -7.64
C ASN A 42 -24.72 -3.79 -8.54
N GLU A 43 -24.45 -2.52 -8.27
CA GLU A 43 -24.59 -1.43 -9.24
C GLU A 43 -23.44 -0.44 -9.04
N THR A 44 -22.50 -0.44 -10.00
CA THR A 44 -21.50 0.62 -10.14
C THR A 44 -22.21 1.94 -10.42
N MET A 45 -22.45 2.74 -9.38
CA MET A 45 -22.87 4.12 -9.55
C MET A 45 -21.66 4.94 -10.00
N ASP A 46 -21.70 5.43 -11.24
CA ASP A 46 -20.83 6.50 -11.72
C ASP A 46 -21.08 7.73 -10.85
N VAL A 47 -20.15 8.02 -9.93
CA VAL A 47 -20.20 9.24 -9.15
C VAL A 47 -19.79 10.39 -10.07
N ASP A 48 -20.76 11.20 -10.48
CA ASP A 48 -20.54 12.38 -11.32
C ASP A 48 -19.43 13.27 -10.73
N ALA A 49 -18.33 13.42 -11.47
CA ALA A 49 -17.13 14.20 -11.11
C ALA A 49 -17.38 15.70 -10.85
N ALA A 50 -18.64 16.15 -10.92
CA ALA A 50 -19.05 17.55 -10.75
C ALA A 50 -19.30 17.96 -9.29
N SER A 51 -19.46 17.01 -8.36
CA SER A 51 -19.84 17.32 -6.96
C SER A 51 -18.70 17.27 -5.96
N VAL A 52 -17.53 16.71 -6.32
CA VAL A 52 -16.41 16.50 -5.39
C VAL A 52 -15.25 17.42 -5.74
N SER A 53 -14.82 18.25 -4.79
CA SER A 53 -13.64 19.11 -4.98
C SER A 53 -12.34 18.33 -4.73
N VAL A 54 -11.28 18.65 -5.50
CA VAL A 54 -9.94 18.05 -5.32
C VAL A 54 -9.46 18.17 -3.87
N GLY A 55 -9.76 19.29 -3.20
CA GLY A 55 -9.36 19.53 -1.82
C GLY A 55 -10.02 18.59 -0.81
N GLU A 56 -11.30 18.29 -0.99
CA GLU A 56 -12.03 17.35 -0.12
C GLU A 56 -11.55 15.91 -0.32
N LEU A 57 -11.30 15.50 -1.56
CA LEU A 57 -10.83 14.15 -1.88
C LEU A 57 -9.41 13.92 -1.34
N VAL A 58 -8.52 14.90 -1.50
CA VAL A 58 -7.18 14.91 -0.89
C VAL A 58 -7.24 14.92 0.65
N GLY A 59 -8.18 15.66 1.24
CA GLY A 59 -8.38 15.71 2.68
C GLY A 59 -8.81 14.35 3.24
N LYS A 60 -9.81 13.72 2.62
CA LYS A 60 -10.28 12.38 2.98
C LYS A 60 -9.19 11.33 2.78
N LEU A 61 -8.44 11.42 1.69
CA LEU A 61 -7.32 10.52 1.41
C LEU A 61 -6.22 10.61 2.47
N LYS A 62 -5.86 11.82 2.92
CA LYS A 62 -4.93 12.02 4.04
C LYS A 62 -5.45 11.43 5.34
N VAL A 63 -6.74 11.60 5.62
CA VAL A 63 -7.37 11.03 6.81
C VAL A 63 -7.35 9.49 6.74
N ALA A 64 -7.74 8.89 5.61
CA ALA A 64 -7.71 7.44 5.40
C ALA A 64 -6.27 6.89 5.48
N HIS A 65 -5.28 7.60 4.95
CA HIS A 65 -3.86 7.25 5.08
C HIS A 65 -3.39 7.29 6.54
N SER A 66 -3.77 8.34 7.30
CA SER A 66 -3.42 8.43 8.73
C SER A 66 -4.11 7.39 9.61
N ARG A 67 -5.27 6.88 9.19
CA ARG A 67 -5.95 5.74 9.81
C ARG A 67 -5.31 4.40 9.41
N GLY A 68 -4.60 4.40 8.29
CA GLY A 68 -3.92 3.24 7.75
C GLY A 68 -4.82 2.31 6.94
N ASP A 69 -5.97 2.81 6.50
CA ASP A 69 -6.92 2.09 5.64
C ASP A 69 -6.42 2.04 4.18
N VAL A 70 -5.47 2.91 3.82
CA VAL A 70 -4.90 3.02 2.47
C VAL A 70 -3.38 2.90 2.56
N SER A 71 -2.79 2.02 1.73
CA SER A 71 -1.34 1.86 1.64
C SER A 71 -0.67 3.13 1.07
N THR A 72 0.55 3.41 1.51
CA THR A 72 1.33 4.59 1.07
C THR A 72 1.56 4.61 -0.43
N VAL A 73 1.69 3.44 -1.06
CA VAL A 73 1.85 3.30 -2.52
C VAL A 73 0.61 3.85 -3.24
N VAL A 74 -0.57 3.48 -2.75
CA VAL A 74 -1.86 3.95 -3.27
C VAL A 74 -2.02 5.46 -3.05
N TYR A 75 -1.61 5.95 -1.88
CA TYR A 75 -1.63 7.37 -1.57
C TYR A 75 -0.76 8.19 -2.53
N VAL A 76 0.45 7.72 -2.86
CA VAL A 76 1.37 8.38 -3.78
C VAL A 76 0.83 8.40 -5.22
N GLU A 77 0.28 7.28 -5.70
CA GLU A 77 -0.34 7.20 -7.04
C GLU A 77 -1.51 8.18 -7.18
N LEU A 78 -2.33 8.31 -6.13
CA LEU A 78 -3.45 9.26 -6.11
C LEU A 78 -2.99 10.72 -6.01
N MET A 79 -1.94 11.00 -5.25
CA MET A 79 -1.34 12.34 -5.13
C MET A 79 -0.71 12.81 -6.45
N ALA A 80 -0.19 11.91 -7.28
CA ALA A 80 0.41 12.24 -8.58
C ALA A 80 -0.59 12.87 -9.57
N HIS A 81 -1.89 12.66 -9.38
CA HIS A 81 -2.94 13.27 -10.19
C HIS A 81 -3.36 14.67 -9.70
N LYS A 82 -2.84 15.13 -8.57
CA LYS A 82 -3.04 16.51 -8.10
C LYS A 82 -2.45 17.48 -9.14
N PRO A 83 -3.17 18.58 -9.50
CA PRO A 83 -2.61 19.55 -10.41
C PRO A 83 -1.31 20.12 -9.81
N PRO A 84 -0.24 20.24 -10.61
CA PRO A 84 1.05 20.71 -10.11
C PRO A 84 0.89 22.10 -9.50
N LEU A 85 1.40 22.27 -8.28
CA LEU A 85 1.51 23.59 -7.67
C LEU A 85 2.47 24.47 -8.50
N PRO A 86 2.32 25.81 -8.47
CA PRO A 86 3.26 26.70 -9.15
C PRO A 86 4.69 26.46 -8.64
N ASP A 87 5.65 26.44 -9.58
CA ASP A 87 7.06 26.06 -9.39
C ASP A 87 7.67 26.62 -8.09
N GLY A 88 7.98 25.74 -7.13
CA GLY A 88 8.78 26.09 -5.94
C GLY A 88 8.23 25.67 -4.58
N ALA A 89 7.06 25.02 -4.50
CA ALA A 89 6.59 24.42 -3.25
C ALA A 89 7.06 22.95 -3.18
N GLU A 90 8.05 22.66 -2.34
CA GLU A 90 8.40 21.28 -1.99
C GLU A 90 7.17 20.57 -1.42
N GLU A 91 6.82 19.43 -2.00
CA GLU A 91 5.73 18.61 -1.45
C GLU A 91 6.12 18.18 -0.03
N PRO A 92 5.23 18.39 0.96
CA PRO A 92 5.53 17.98 2.32
C PRO A 92 5.76 16.47 2.32
N GLN A 93 6.97 16.06 2.69
CA GLN A 93 7.31 14.64 2.77
C GLN A 93 6.29 13.94 3.68
N PRO A 94 5.80 12.75 3.30
CA PRO A 94 4.88 12.02 4.14
C PRO A 94 5.55 11.72 5.48
N GLU A 95 4.99 12.24 6.56
CA GLU A 95 5.53 12.07 7.92
C GLU A 95 5.46 10.60 8.40
N LEU A 96 4.58 9.80 7.78
CA LEU A 96 4.33 8.40 8.12
C LEU A 96 4.12 7.58 6.84
N GLU A 97 4.76 6.42 6.81
CA GLU A 97 4.65 5.41 5.76
C GLU A 97 4.06 4.13 6.34
N VAL A 98 3.02 3.61 5.69
CA VAL A 98 2.43 2.29 5.95
C VAL A 98 3.26 1.25 5.18
N LEU A 99 3.74 0.25 5.92
CA LEU A 99 4.56 -0.83 5.38
C LEU A 99 3.74 -2.13 5.30
N ASP A 100 3.82 -2.80 4.15
CA ASP A 100 3.21 -4.11 3.96
C ASP A 100 4.11 -5.23 4.51
N ASN A 101 3.50 -6.24 5.13
CA ASN A 101 4.21 -7.41 5.66
C ASN A 101 4.39 -8.45 4.53
N PRO A 102 5.60 -8.98 4.26
CA PRO A 102 6.87 -8.86 5.00
C PRO A 102 7.70 -7.60 4.70
N ALA A 103 8.01 -6.84 5.75
CA ALA A 103 8.87 -5.66 5.68
C ALA A 103 10.28 -5.93 6.24
N ARG A 104 11.31 -5.40 5.56
CA ARG A 104 12.68 -5.36 6.08
C ARG A 104 12.95 -3.97 6.65
N VAL A 105 13.39 -3.91 7.91
CA VAL A 105 13.66 -2.65 8.61
C VAL A 105 15.06 -2.66 9.19
N LEU A 106 15.72 -1.50 9.18
CA LEU A 106 17.00 -1.33 9.85
C LEU A 106 16.81 -1.28 11.36
N ARG A 107 17.85 -1.68 12.10
CA ARG A 107 17.82 -1.67 13.58
C ARG A 107 17.51 -0.29 14.16
N THR A 108 17.95 0.77 13.50
CA THR A 108 17.69 2.18 13.88
C THR A 108 16.26 2.62 13.59
N GLN A 109 15.61 2.00 12.60
CA GLN A 109 14.23 2.28 12.20
C GLN A 109 13.21 1.58 13.10
N GLU A 110 13.58 0.50 13.80
CA GLU A 110 12.66 -0.26 14.66
C GLU A 110 11.91 0.59 15.71
N LYS A 111 12.53 1.67 16.20
CA LYS A 111 11.91 2.60 17.15
C LYS A 111 10.82 3.49 16.53
N HIS A 112 10.87 3.67 15.21
CA HIS A 112 9.95 4.49 14.42
C HIS A 112 8.82 3.67 13.78
N VAL A 113 8.94 2.34 13.76
CA VAL A 113 7.89 1.45 13.23
C VAL A 113 6.87 1.14 14.33
N ALA A 114 5.59 1.27 14.03
CA ALA A 114 4.50 0.87 14.92
C ALA A 114 3.43 0.12 14.13
N LEU A 115 2.74 -0.80 14.81
CA LEU A 115 1.55 -1.46 14.26
C LEU A 115 0.40 -0.45 14.23
N LEU A 116 -0.38 -0.48 13.15
CA LEU A 116 -1.51 0.42 12.96
C LEU A 116 -2.57 0.18 14.05
N PRO A 117 -3.16 1.25 14.62
CA PRO A 117 -4.24 1.11 15.59
C PRO A 117 -5.49 0.53 14.91
N GLY A 118 -6.09 -0.50 15.50
CA GLY A 118 -7.30 -1.13 14.95
C GLY A 118 -7.04 -2.20 13.89
N SER A 119 -5.78 -2.60 13.66
CA SER A 119 -5.48 -3.77 12.82
C SER A 119 -6.09 -5.05 13.40
N ARG A 120 -6.60 -5.93 12.52
CA ARG A 120 -7.11 -7.27 12.86
C ARG A 120 -6.11 -8.11 13.65
N TYR A 121 -4.83 -7.92 13.38
CA TYR A 121 -3.75 -8.68 14.00
C TYR A 121 -3.05 -7.85 15.07
N ALA A 122 -3.42 -8.10 16.34
CA ALA A 122 -2.85 -7.40 17.49
C ALA A 122 -1.67 -8.20 18.10
N PRO A 123 -0.55 -7.57 18.48
CA PRO A 123 0.57 -8.27 19.06
C PRO A 123 0.23 -8.77 20.47
N VAL A 124 0.51 -10.06 20.74
CA VAL A 124 0.29 -10.64 22.08
C VAL A 124 1.28 -10.04 23.10
N ALA A 125 2.51 -9.77 22.66
CA ALA A 125 3.55 -9.14 23.48
C ALA A 125 3.67 -7.64 23.12
N PRO A 126 3.16 -6.72 23.96
CA PRO A 126 3.25 -5.29 23.67
C PRO A 126 4.72 -4.84 23.66
N GLY A 127 5.10 -4.13 22.60
CA GLY A 127 6.44 -3.53 22.44
C GLY A 127 7.41 -4.29 21.54
N ARG A 128 7.12 -5.55 21.16
CA ARG A 128 7.93 -6.27 20.17
C ARG A 128 7.50 -5.86 18.76
N ARG A 129 8.39 -5.18 18.03
CA ARG A 129 8.13 -4.60 16.70
C ARG A 129 8.88 -5.29 15.55
N SER A 130 9.86 -6.14 15.88
CA SER A 130 10.78 -6.75 14.91
C SER A 130 11.06 -8.22 15.22
N GLY A 131 11.42 -9.00 14.19
CA GLY A 131 11.65 -10.45 14.27
C GLY A 131 10.36 -11.26 14.27
N ILE A 132 10.38 -12.46 14.86
CA ILE A 132 9.20 -13.34 14.93
C ILE A 132 8.22 -12.81 15.98
N ILE A 133 7.12 -12.22 15.54
CA ILE A 133 6.05 -11.69 16.39
C ILE A 133 4.83 -12.60 16.29
N VAL A 134 4.25 -12.92 17.45
CA VAL A 134 2.98 -13.65 17.53
C VAL A 134 1.85 -12.64 17.58
N LEU A 135 0.96 -12.73 16.61
CA LEU A 135 -0.21 -11.87 16.48
C LEU A 135 -1.46 -12.68 16.87
N LYS A 136 -2.37 -12.02 17.59
CA LYS A 136 -3.70 -12.50 17.89
C LYS A 136 -4.67 -11.88 16.88
N ASP A 137 -5.49 -12.73 16.29
CA ASP A 137 -6.62 -12.29 15.47
C ASP A 137 -7.77 -11.76 16.36
N THR A 138 -8.25 -10.55 16.08
CA THR A 138 -9.38 -9.92 16.76
C THR A 138 -10.72 -10.11 16.06
N THR A 139 -10.74 -10.46 14.76
CA THR A 139 -11.98 -10.65 13.97
C THR A 139 -11.97 -11.98 13.20
N PRO A 140 -12.02 -13.13 13.91
CA PRO A 140 -11.94 -14.45 13.28
C PRO A 140 -13.15 -14.80 12.40
N ASP A 141 -14.28 -14.10 12.55
CA ASP A 141 -15.50 -14.34 11.78
C ASP A 141 -15.46 -13.67 10.38
N GLU A 142 -14.50 -12.79 10.11
CA GLU A 142 -14.35 -12.09 8.84
C GLU A 142 -13.44 -12.89 7.88
N GLU A 143 -13.79 -12.93 6.59
CA GLU A 143 -12.96 -13.60 5.56
C GLU A 143 -11.54 -13.00 5.52
N GLU A 144 -10.54 -13.87 5.49
CA GLU A 144 -9.12 -13.47 5.48
C GLU A 144 -8.64 -13.27 4.05
N ASP A 145 -8.10 -12.10 3.75
CA ASP A 145 -7.31 -11.90 2.54
C ASP A 145 -5.85 -12.27 2.83
N LEU A 146 -5.50 -13.52 2.52
CA LEU A 146 -4.15 -14.04 2.72
C LEU A 146 -3.29 -13.73 1.49
N LEU A 147 -2.25 -12.91 1.69
CA LEU A 147 -1.23 -12.71 0.67
C LEU A 147 -0.56 -14.05 0.34
N GLN A 148 -0.53 -14.38 -0.94
CA GLN A 148 0.16 -15.55 -1.42
C GLN A 148 1.66 -15.39 -1.12
N VAL A 149 2.21 -16.28 -0.29
CA VAL A 149 3.63 -16.23 0.09
C VAL A 149 4.47 -16.39 -1.17
N THR A 150 5.00 -15.28 -1.70
CA THR A 150 6.03 -15.33 -2.72
C THR A 150 7.27 -15.87 -2.05
N ALA A 151 7.54 -17.17 -2.23
CA ALA A 151 8.82 -17.74 -1.83
C ALA A 151 9.92 -16.87 -2.45
N PHE A 152 10.80 -16.34 -1.60
CA PHE A 152 11.99 -15.65 -2.08
C PHE A 152 12.83 -16.67 -2.84
N VAL A 153 12.78 -16.61 -4.17
CA VAL A 153 13.73 -17.30 -5.05
C VAL A 153 14.95 -16.39 -5.10
N PRO A 154 16.09 -16.78 -4.50
CA PRO A 154 17.29 -15.97 -4.62
C PRO A 154 17.62 -15.78 -6.11
N PRO A 155 18.05 -14.59 -6.54
CA PRO A 155 18.59 -14.43 -7.90
C PRO A 155 19.78 -15.40 -8.04
N GLY A 156 19.66 -16.38 -8.96
CA GLY A 156 20.59 -17.50 -9.13
C GLY A 156 20.09 -18.86 -8.64
N ALA A 157 18.90 -18.94 -8.03
CA ALA A 157 18.22 -20.22 -7.75
C ALA A 157 17.33 -20.68 -8.91
N ASN A 158 17.68 -20.31 -10.13
CA ASN A 158 17.21 -21.05 -11.30
C ASN A 158 17.85 -22.45 -11.20
N ALA A 159 17.05 -23.50 -11.09
CA ALA A 159 17.54 -24.88 -11.12
C ALA A 159 18.24 -25.24 -12.46
N ASP A 160 18.20 -24.32 -13.44
CA ASP A 160 18.80 -24.44 -14.77
C ASP A 160 20.17 -23.74 -14.90
N GLU A 161 20.68 -23.07 -13.85
CA GLU A 161 22.05 -22.54 -13.85
C GLU A 161 23.02 -23.64 -13.39
N GLU A 162 23.49 -24.43 -14.35
CA GLU A 162 24.51 -25.45 -14.15
C GLU A 162 25.78 -24.79 -13.55
N GLU A 163 26.12 -25.17 -12.31
CA GLU A 163 27.27 -24.59 -11.59
C GLU A 163 28.53 -24.63 -12.48
N PRO A 164 29.33 -23.56 -12.55
CA PRO A 164 30.51 -23.53 -13.40
C PRO A 164 31.46 -24.66 -13.01
N SER A 165 31.94 -25.42 -13.99
CA SER A 165 32.86 -26.54 -13.73
C SER A 165 34.08 -26.06 -12.95
N PRO A 166 34.56 -26.84 -11.95
CA PRO A 166 35.72 -26.45 -11.15
C PRO A 166 36.92 -26.13 -12.05
N PRO A 167 37.77 -25.16 -11.66
CA PRO A 167 38.94 -24.77 -12.44
C PRO A 167 39.88 -25.97 -12.64
N ALA A 168 40.58 -25.99 -13.77
CA ALA A 168 41.56 -27.02 -14.05
C ALA A 168 42.65 -27.04 -12.96
N PRO A 169 43.18 -28.23 -12.59
CA PRO A 169 44.33 -28.33 -11.71
C PRO A 169 45.48 -27.46 -12.24
N PHE A 170 46.12 -26.70 -11.37
CA PHE A 170 47.26 -25.88 -11.77
C PHE A 170 48.47 -26.78 -12.03
N GLU A 171 49.23 -26.47 -13.07
CA GLU A 171 50.48 -27.15 -13.35
C GLU A 171 51.60 -26.55 -12.50
N PHE A 172 52.28 -27.37 -11.71
CA PHE A 172 53.52 -26.97 -11.05
C PHE A 172 54.65 -26.96 -12.08
N THR A 173 55.09 -25.78 -12.50
CA THR A 173 56.37 -25.63 -13.19
C THR A 173 57.48 -25.62 -12.13
N GLY A 174 58.16 -26.77 -11.99
CA GLY A 174 59.36 -26.93 -11.17
C GLY A 174 60.59 -26.30 -11.80
#